data_AF-A0ABD7NCD5-F1
#
_entry.id   AF-A0ABD7NCD5-F1
#
_cell.length_a   1.000
_cell.length_b   1.000
_cell.length_c   1.000
_cell.angle_alpha   90.00
_cell.angle_beta   90.00
_cell.angle_gamma   90.00
#
_symmetry.space_group_name_H-M   'P 1'
#
loop_
_entity.id
_entity.type
_entity.pdbx_description
1 polymer ?
#
loop_
_entity_poly.entity_id
_entity_poly.type
_entity_poly.pdbx_seq_one_letter_code
_entity_poly.pdbx_strand_id
1 'polypeptide(L)' 'MIQIIVHAFIENGKAGIVEVLFASKDAEKIQAKYEELQKQYPADYLATYDLPLDIDLDTLVHYPSVEIGKEEF' A
#
# COMPACT_ATOMS: atom_id res chain seq x y z
N MET A 1 -11.93 -8.11 -8.00
CA MET A 1 -11.50 -7.69 -6.64
C MET A 1 -11.22 -6.19 -6.70
N ILE A 2 -11.33 -5.41 -5.62
CA ILE A 2 -10.74 -4.07 -5.65
C ILE A 2 -9.24 -4.21 -5.42
N GLN A 3 -8.47 -3.31 -5.98
CA GLN A 3 -7.05 -3.15 -5.71
C GLN A 3 -6.84 -1.82 -5.00
N ILE A 4 -5.89 -1.81 -4.09
CA ILE A 4 -5.43 -0.60 -3.41
C ILE A 4 -3.96 -0.34 -3.74
N ILE A 5 -3.58 0.94 -3.81
CA ILE A 5 -2.18 1.36 -3.85
C ILE A 5 -1.79 1.84 -2.47
N VAL A 6 -0.78 1.20 -1.91
CA VAL A 6 -0.18 1.53 -0.61
C VAL A 6 1.15 2.24 -0.85
N HIS A 7 1.38 3.30 -0.08
CA HIS A 7 2.63 4.04 -0.02
C HIS A 7 3.19 3.93 1.40
N ALA A 8 4.46 3.59 1.53
CA ALA A 8 5.15 3.52 2.81
C ALA A 8 6.49 4.26 2.77
N PHE A 9 6.74 5.07 3.80
CA PHE A 9 7.92 5.90 3.92
C PHE A 9 8.26 6.18 5.39
N ILE A 10 9.48 6.64 5.65
CA ILE A 10 9.90 7.09 6.98
C ILE A 10 9.75 8.62 7.06
N GLU A 11 8.80 9.08 7.87
CA GLU A 11 8.63 10.50 8.13
C GLU A 11 9.69 10.98 9.13
N ASN A 12 10.47 11.99 8.70
CA ASN A 12 11.49 12.67 9.51
C ASN A 12 12.53 11.74 10.17
N GLY A 13 12.76 10.55 9.59
CA GLY A 13 13.68 9.54 10.15
C GLY A 13 13.21 8.90 11.45
N LYS A 14 11.92 9.03 11.81
CA LYS A 14 11.41 8.66 13.14
C LYS A 14 10.17 7.78 13.13
N ALA A 15 9.27 7.98 12.17
CA ALA A 15 8.01 7.26 12.13
C ALA A 15 7.83 6.56 10.78
N GLY A 16 7.57 5.25 10.80
CA GLY A 16 7.07 4.55 9.62
C GLY A 16 5.61 4.93 9.37
N ILE A 17 5.34 5.53 8.21
CA ILE A 17 3.99 5.88 7.76
C ILE A 17 3.59 4.94 6.64
N VAL A 18 2.37 4.42 6.72
CA VAL A 18 1.75 3.60 5.68
C VAL A 18 0.39 4.20 5.36
N GLU A 19 0.17 4.56 4.10
CA GLU A 19 -1.06 5.19 3.64
C GLU A 19 -1.63 4.51 2.39
N VAL A 20 -2.97 4.56 2.24
CA VAL A 20 -3.67 4.07 1.06
C VAL A 20 -4.00 5.26 0.16
N LEU A 21 -3.39 5.33 -1.01
CA LEU A 21 -3.47 6.49 -1.89
C LEU A 21 -4.57 6.35 -2.96
N PHE A 22 -4.90 5.13 -3.35
CA PHE A 22 -5.86 4.90 -4.42
C PHE A 22 -6.51 3.53 -4.28
N ALA A 23 -7.79 3.42 -4.66
CA ALA A 23 -8.53 2.18 -4.68
C ALA A 23 -9.42 2.10 -5.93
N SER A 24 -9.41 0.96 -6.62
CA SER A 24 -10.18 0.79 -7.85
C SER A 24 -10.41 -0.69 -8.19
N LYS A 25 -11.48 -0.99 -8.93
CA LYS A 25 -11.66 -2.31 -9.59
C LYS A 25 -11.05 -2.35 -11.00
N ASP A 26 -10.69 -1.18 -11.52
CA ASP A 26 -10.19 -0.96 -12.86
C ASP A 26 -8.66 -1.00 -12.83
N ALA A 27 -8.08 -2.07 -13.40
CA ALA A 27 -6.65 -2.34 -13.41
C ALA A 27 -5.86 -1.32 -14.23
N GLU A 28 -6.45 -0.75 -15.29
CA GLU A 28 -5.77 0.28 -16.10
C GLU A 28 -5.61 1.57 -15.28
N LYS A 29 -6.62 1.93 -14.49
CA LYS A 29 -6.55 3.07 -13.57
C LYS A 29 -5.56 2.85 -12.43
N ILE A 30 -5.48 1.62 -11.90
CA ILE A 30 -4.46 1.26 -10.90
C ILE A 30 -3.07 1.46 -11.49
N GLN A 31 -2.80 0.87 -12.66
CA GLN A 31 -1.49 0.96 -13.32
C GLN A 31 -1.11 2.41 -13.63
N ALA A 32 -2.02 3.19 -14.23
CA ALA A 32 -1.76 4.60 -14.55
C ALA A 32 -1.48 5.43 -13.29
N LYS A 33 -2.24 5.23 -12.21
CA LYS A 33 -2.01 5.93 -10.94
C LYS A 33 -0.70 5.49 -10.29
N TYR A 34 -0.36 4.21 -10.37
CA TYR A 34 0.89 3.68 -9.84
C TYR A 34 2.11 4.31 -10.52
N GLU A 35 2.10 4.42 -11.85
CA GLU A 35 3.18 5.08 -12.62
C GLU A 35 3.32 6.58 -12.32
N GLU A 36 2.21 7.27 -12.04
CA GLU A 36 2.21 8.66 -11.56
C GLU A 36 2.88 8.75 -10.18
N LEU A 37 2.47 7.89 -9.25
CA LEU A 37 2.98 7.86 -7.89
C LEU A 37 4.47 7.48 -7.83
N GLN A 38 4.94 6.55 -8.66
CA GLN A 38 6.36 6.20 -8.74
C GLN A 38 7.26 7.38 -9.15
N LYS A 39 6.74 8.27 -10.00
CA LYS A 39 7.48 9.49 -10.39
C LYS A 39 7.48 10.53 -9.27
N GLN A 40 6.39 10.58 -8.50
CA GLN A 40 6.24 11.49 -7.37
C GLN A 40 7.07 11.07 -6.15
N TYR A 41 7.15 9.76 -5.89
CA TYR A 41 7.81 9.15 -4.75
C TYR A 41 8.89 8.13 -5.20
N PRO A 42 9.95 8.57 -5.91
CA PRO A 42 10.90 7.66 -6.55
C PRO A 42 11.79 6.89 -5.58
N ALA A 43 11.83 7.30 -4.30
CA ALA A 43 12.66 6.69 -3.26
C ALA A 43 11.85 5.93 -2.20
N ASP A 44 10.51 6.04 -2.23
CA ASP A 44 9.64 5.47 -1.22
C ASP A 44 9.06 4.12 -1.70
N TYR A 45 8.49 3.36 -0.77
CA TYR A 45 7.89 2.08 -1.11
C TYR A 45 6.46 2.25 -1.61
N LEU A 46 6.17 1.69 -2.78
CA LEU A 46 4.83 1.63 -3.35
C LEU A 46 4.48 0.18 -3.69
N ALA A 47 3.23 -0.22 -3.41
CA ALA A 47 2.73 -1.54 -3.74
C ALA A 47 1.25 -1.52 -4.08
N THR A 48 0.84 -2.45 -4.96
CA THR A 48 -0.56 -2.71 -5.27
C THR A 48 -1.01 -3.99 -4.57
N TYR A 49 -2.11 -3.95 -3.83
CA TYR A 49 -2.68 -5.12 -3.17
C TYR A 49 -4.10 -5.40 -3.63
N ASP A 50 -4.38 -6.68 -3.83
CA ASP A 50 -5.74 -7.18 -3.98
C ASP A 50 -6.44 -7.12 -2.62
N LEU A 51 -7.55 -6.38 -2.56
CA LEU A 51 -8.35 -6.21 -1.35
C LEU A 51 -9.74 -6.84 -1.56
N PRO A 52 -9.97 -8.05 -1.02
CA PRO A 52 -11.29 -8.65 -1.04
C PRO A 52 -12.24 -7.88 -0.14
N LEU A 53 -13.50 -7.81 -0.54
CA LEU A 53 -14.57 -7.18 0.23
C LEU A 53 -15.31 -8.26 1.04
N ASP A 54 -15.88 -7.84 2.16
CA ASP A 54 -16.80 -8.64 2.98
C ASP A 54 -16.19 -9.93 3.57
N ILE A 55 -14.88 -9.94 3.80
CA ILE A 55 -14.16 -11.03 4.49
C ILE A 55 -13.18 -10.49 5.53
N ASP A 56 -12.88 -11.31 6.53
CA ASP A 56 -11.88 -11.02 7.57
C ASP A 56 -10.46 -11.18 6.99
N LEU A 57 -9.75 -10.05 6.82
CA LEU A 57 -8.47 -10.02 6.11
C LEU A 57 -7.34 -10.76 6.86
N ASP A 58 -7.39 -10.78 8.18
CA ASP A 58 -6.40 -11.48 9.04
C ASP A 58 -6.43 -13.01 8.87
N THR A 59 -7.47 -13.55 8.22
CA THR A 59 -7.57 -14.97 7.89
C THR A 59 -6.85 -15.35 6.60
N LEU A 60 -6.38 -14.36 5.81
CA LEU A 60 -5.67 -14.63 4.55
C LEU A 60 -4.20 -14.98 4.80
N VAL A 61 -3.70 -16.01 4.10
CA VAL A 61 -2.29 -16.41 4.12
C VAL A 61 -1.35 -15.26 3.71
N HIS A 62 -1.82 -14.41 2.81
CA HIS A 62 -1.18 -13.17 2.40
C HIS A 62 -2.23 -12.05 2.40
N TYR A 63 -2.25 -11.24 3.46
CA TYR A 63 -3.10 -10.06 3.57
C TYR A 63 -2.24 -8.80 3.45
N PRO A 64 -2.81 -7.63 3.05
CA PRO A 64 -2.05 -6.40 2.88
C PRO A 64 -1.64 -5.82 4.24
N SER A 65 -0.61 -6.40 4.85
CA SER A 65 0.02 -5.91 6.07
C SER A 65 1.43 -5.41 5.83
N VAL A 66 1.83 -4.48 6.69
CA VAL A 66 3.21 -4.04 6.86
C VAL A 66 3.67 -4.54 8.21
N GLU A 67 4.76 -5.30 8.22
CA GLU A 67 5.43 -5.70 9.45
C GLU A 67 6.20 -4.50 10.00
N ILE A 68 5.95 -4.14 11.26
CA ILE A 68 6.67 -3.08 11.98
C ILE A 68 7.23 -3.70 13.27
N GLY A 69 8.55 -3.71 13.38
CA GLY A 69 9.30 -4.16 14.54
C GLY A 69 9.10 -3.23 15.74
N LYS A 70 9.27 -3.77 16.96
CA LYS A 70 9.10 -2.97 18.20
C LYS A 70 10.16 -1.87 18.31
N GLU A 71 11.32 -2.10 17.71
CA GLU A 71 12.46 -1.20 17.58
C GLU A 71 12.27 -0.07 16.57
N GLU A 72 11.21 -0.13 15.76
CA GLU A 72 10.85 0.88 14.77
C GLU A 72 9.84 1.91 15.32
N PHE A 73 9.52 1.84 16.62
CA PHE A 73 8.67 2.78 17.38
C PHE A 73 9.46 3.66 18.36
#